data_AF-A0A5B9FXF6-F1
#
_entry.id   AF-A0A5B9FXF6-F1
#
_cell.length_a   1.000
_cell.length_b   1.000
_cell.length_c   1.000
_cell.angle_alpha   90.00
_cell.angle_beta   90.00
_cell.angle_gamma   90.00
#
_symmetry.space_group_name_H-M   'P 1'
#
loop_
_entity.id
_entity.type
_entity.pdbx_description
1 polymer ?
#
loop_
_entity_poly.entity_id
_entity_poly.type
_entity_poly.pdbx_seq_one_letter_code
_entity_poly.pdbx_strand_id
1 'polypeptide(L)'
;MNKSVFTNTGGLKLHQERLQELQDSYTLFNALGFLAGDFSIIEGCVYNNSNNTTSDGVLFINGEVMEFRGGVTQASIIINEQNVNRPYKNGTIQTVHKIRWASFGTGTGSISWAGFQRCYPTRGLEAILNAKASLTAVNQLTARVQTLESINAVFQAAGGVILWMKPASEIPAGWAEYTPLRGKFPVGLDPDDSTFNTLLGQGGSKQVTLSANNLPPHSHPIDSSILKRKDGAAEVIDYGNDVPVKTIAADGVTSTGNNTGGSQPVNILNPHRIVYFIHRIG
;
A
#
# COMPACT_ATOMS: atom_id res chain seq x y z
N MET A 1 -36.30 8.77 44.39
CA MET A 1 -35.61 9.57 45.41
C MET A 1 -36.36 9.40 46.71
N ASN A 2 -35.66 9.17 47.82
CA ASN A 2 -36.29 9.11 49.13
C ASN A 2 -36.86 10.50 49.47
N LYS A 3 -38.03 10.55 50.13
CA LYS A 3 -38.73 11.79 50.42
C LYS A 3 -39.12 11.84 51.89
N SER A 4 -38.57 12.80 52.62
CA SER A 4 -39.02 13.14 53.97
C SER A 4 -40.16 14.16 53.91
N VAL A 5 -41.23 13.92 54.68
CA VAL A 5 -42.41 14.81 54.73
C VAL A 5 -42.31 15.69 55.98
N PHE A 6 -41.95 16.96 55.79
CA PHE A 6 -41.71 17.91 56.91
C PHE A 6 -42.95 18.72 57.32
N THR A 7 -44.02 18.72 56.51
CA THR A 7 -45.13 19.68 56.62
C THR A 7 -46.42 19.09 57.18
N ASN A 8 -46.36 17.96 57.89
CA ASN A 8 -47.57 17.34 58.45
C ASN A 8 -48.12 18.13 59.66
N THR A 9 -49.44 18.11 59.81
CA THR A 9 -50.14 18.67 60.98
C THR A 9 -49.59 18.04 62.27
N GLY A 10 -49.22 18.87 63.24
CA GLY A 10 -48.55 18.45 64.48
C GLY A 10 -47.04 18.70 64.50
N GLY A 11 -46.41 18.97 63.35
CA GLY A 11 -45.00 19.34 63.23
C GLY A 11 -44.04 18.17 63.42
N LEU A 12 -42.97 18.13 62.61
CA LEU A 12 -41.88 17.14 62.74
C LEU A 12 -40.69 17.77 63.49
N LYS A 13 -40.25 17.15 64.58
CA LYS A 13 -39.05 17.58 65.32
C LYS A 13 -37.80 17.34 64.47
N LEU A 14 -36.90 18.33 64.42
CA LEU A 14 -35.62 18.20 63.72
C LEU A 14 -34.62 17.42 64.60
N HIS A 15 -34.29 16.21 64.15
CA HIS A 15 -33.29 15.34 64.75
C HIS A 15 -32.16 15.08 63.75
N GLN A 16 -30.96 14.73 64.23
CA GLN A 16 -29.78 14.47 63.38
C GLN A 16 -30.06 13.37 62.34
N GLU A 17 -30.82 12.33 62.72
CA GLU A 17 -31.26 11.26 61.82
C GLU A 17 -32.00 11.79 60.58
N ARG A 18 -32.81 12.85 60.71
CA ARG A 18 -33.55 13.45 59.58
C ARG A 18 -32.62 14.15 58.59
N LEU A 19 -31.53 14.71 59.07
CA LEU A 19 -30.50 15.30 58.22
C LEU A 19 -29.63 14.22 57.57
N GLN A 20 -29.40 13.10 58.25
CA GLN A 20 -28.73 11.94 57.66
C GLN A 20 -29.56 11.33 56.52
N GLU A 21 -30.87 11.18 56.69
CA GLU A 21 -31.78 10.71 55.64
C GLU A 21 -31.72 11.60 54.38
N LEU A 22 -31.63 12.92 54.56
CA LEU A 22 -31.42 13.87 53.46
C LEU A 22 -30.05 13.70 52.82
N GLN A 23 -29.01 13.45 53.62
CA GLN A 23 -27.67 13.16 53.14
C GLN A 23 -27.62 11.92 52.25
N ASP A 24 -28.13 10.80 52.75
CA ASP A 24 -28.18 9.56 52.00
C ASP A 24 -28.99 9.72 50.70
N SER A 25 -30.05 10.53 50.73
CA SER A 25 -30.88 10.80 49.55
C SER A 25 -30.13 11.47 48.39
N TYR A 26 -29.22 12.42 48.66
CA TYR A 26 -28.47 13.09 47.60
C TYR A 26 -27.22 12.31 47.16
N THR A 27 -26.71 11.37 47.97
CA THR A 27 -25.59 10.51 47.55
C THR A 27 -25.92 9.69 46.30
N LEU A 28 -27.22 9.40 46.09
CA LEU A 28 -27.73 8.74 44.89
C LEU A 28 -27.34 9.47 43.59
N PHE A 29 -27.17 10.80 43.62
CA PHE A 29 -26.79 11.55 42.42
C PHE A 29 -25.39 11.24 41.93
N ASN A 30 -24.50 10.72 42.79
CA ASN A 30 -23.20 10.22 42.34
C ASN A 30 -23.35 9.07 41.33
N ALA A 31 -24.43 8.28 41.42
CA ALA A 31 -24.68 7.20 40.47
C ALA A 31 -24.89 7.71 39.03
N LEU A 32 -25.29 8.97 38.84
CA LEU A 32 -25.41 9.57 37.50
C LEU A 32 -24.04 9.73 36.83
N GLY A 33 -22.95 9.83 37.60
CA GLY A 33 -21.59 9.88 37.05
C GLY A 33 -21.21 8.61 36.27
N PHE A 34 -21.81 7.45 36.57
CA PHE A 34 -21.59 6.23 35.80
C PHE A 34 -22.06 6.33 34.34
N LEU A 35 -22.92 7.30 33.99
CA LEU A 35 -23.27 7.58 32.59
C LEU A 35 -22.08 8.12 31.79
N ALA A 36 -21.17 8.84 32.43
CA ALA A 36 -19.92 9.30 31.83
C ALA A 36 -18.85 8.20 31.80
N GLY A 37 -18.89 7.29 32.77
CA GLY A 37 -17.85 6.27 33.01
C GLY A 37 -16.84 6.74 34.06
N ASP A 38 -16.18 5.81 34.73
CA ASP A 38 -15.18 6.14 35.75
C ASP A 38 -13.97 6.88 35.15
N PHE A 39 -13.29 7.71 35.95
CA PHE A 39 -12.24 8.63 35.52
C PHE A 39 -12.69 9.57 34.39
N SER A 40 -13.82 10.25 34.60
CA SER A 40 -14.37 11.17 33.59
C SER A 40 -14.31 12.62 34.01
N ILE A 41 -14.08 13.49 33.03
CA ILE A 41 -14.31 14.94 33.15
C ILE A 41 -15.77 15.20 32.76
N ILE A 42 -16.59 15.58 33.74
CA ILE A 42 -18.00 15.95 33.54
C ILE A 42 -18.10 17.36 32.98
N GLU A 43 -17.37 18.30 33.59
CA GLU A 43 -17.43 19.72 33.26
C GLU A 43 -16.08 20.40 33.51
N GLY A 44 -15.82 21.51 32.81
CA GLY A 44 -14.61 22.31 33.03
C GLY A 44 -13.34 21.55 32.66
N CYS A 45 -12.29 21.67 33.47
CA CYS A 45 -10.97 21.08 33.23
C CYS A 45 -10.42 21.41 31.83
N VAL A 46 -10.51 22.68 31.43
CA VAL A 46 -10.07 23.15 30.12
C VAL A 46 -8.59 23.48 30.17
N TYR A 47 -7.80 22.81 29.33
CA TYR A 47 -6.37 23.07 29.21
C TYR A 47 -6.11 24.35 28.42
N ASN A 48 -5.34 25.25 29.02
CA ASN A 48 -4.85 26.48 28.41
C ASN A 48 -3.35 26.32 28.10
N ASN A 49 -3.04 26.25 26.80
CA ASN A 49 -1.68 26.04 26.33
C ASN A 49 -0.75 27.24 26.59
N SER A 50 -1.30 28.46 26.69
CA SER A 50 -0.49 29.68 26.83
C SER A 50 0.21 29.78 28.19
N ASN A 51 -0.32 29.12 29.22
CA ASN A 51 0.22 29.18 30.58
C ASN A 51 0.35 27.79 31.24
N ASN A 52 0.18 26.71 30.47
CA ASN A 52 0.20 25.32 30.96
C ASN A 52 -0.74 25.10 32.17
N THR A 53 -1.91 25.75 32.19
CA THR A 53 -2.90 25.56 33.26
C THR A 53 -4.10 24.79 32.78
N THR A 54 -4.71 24.01 33.66
CA THR A 54 -6.04 23.46 33.45
C THR A 54 -6.99 24.18 34.40
N SER A 55 -8.15 24.63 33.90
CA SER A 55 -9.17 25.31 34.71
C SER A 55 -9.78 24.38 35.75
N ASP A 56 -10.52 24.96 36.70
CA ASP A 56 -11.42 24.21 37.58
C ASP A 56 -12.47 23.43 36.78
N GLY A 57 -13.08 22.44 37.42
CA GLY A 57 -14.12 21.61 36.82
C GLY A 57 -14.71 20.59 37.77
N VAL A 58 -15.32 19.56 37.20
CA VAL A 58 -15.96 18.47 37.93
C VAL A 58 -15.52 17.14 37.35
N LEU A 59 -15.09 16.24 38.23
CA LEU A 59 -14.63 14.90 37.88
C LEU A 59 -15.55 13.84 38.47
N PHE A 60 -15.60 12.69 37.81
CA PHE A 60 -16.17 11.46 38.38
C PHE A 60 -15.04 10.45 38.60
N ILE A 61 -14.85 10.05 39.85
CA ILE A 61 -13.74 9.20 40.29
C ILE A 61 -14.25 8.18 41.30
N ASN A 62 -14.06 6.89 41.04
CA ASN A 62 -14.36 5.77 41.94
C ASN A 62 -15.81 5.83 42.50
N GLY A 63 -16.77 6.27 41.69
CA GLY A 63 -18.18 6.38 42.10
C GLY A 63 -18.55 7.67 42.83
N GLU A 64 -17.67 8.66 42.92
CA GLU A 64 -17.92 9.97 43.55
C GLU A 64 -17.78 11.11 42.52
N VAL A 65 -18.77 12.00 42.45
CA VAL A 65 -18.67 13.26 41.70
C VAL A 65 -18.04 14.30 42.62
N MET A 66 -16.92 14.88 42.20
CA MET A 66 -16.18 15.83 43.03
C MET A 66 -15.66 17.03 42.24
N GLU A 67 -15.48 18.13 42.97
CA GLU A 67 -14.83 19.34 42.47
C GLU A 67 -13.38 19.04 42.08
N PHE A 68 -12.96 19.55 40.93
CA PHE A 68 -11.56 19.63 40.55
C PHE A 68 -11.10 21.08 40.60
N ARG A 69 -10.07 21.32 41.43
CA ARG A 69 -9.37 22.59 41.52
C ARG A 69 -8.15 22.51 40.61
N GLY A 70 -8.22 23.28 39.55
CA GLY A 70 -7.21 23.40 38.53
C GLY A 70 -5.97 24.14 39.00
N GLY A 71 -5.11 24.46 38.04
CA GLY A 71 -3.80 25.03 38.28
C GLY A 71 -2.81 24.62 37.21
N VAL A 72 -1.52 24.70 37.50
CA VAL A 72 -0.47 24.22 36.58
C VAL A 72 -0.67 22.73 36.34
N THR A 73 -0.77 22.36 35.06
CA THR A 73 -1.07 20.99 34.63
C THR A 73 0.07 20.06 35.01
N GLN A 74 -0.27 18.94 35.65
CA GLN A 74 0.67 17.89 36.05
C GLN A 74 0.23 16.54 35.47
N ALA A 75 1.12 15.54 35.55
CA ALA A 75 0.83 14.20 35.07
C ALA A 75 -0.16 13.42 35.95
N SER A 76 -0.38 13.87 37.19
CA SER A 76 -1.24 13.19 38.16
C SER A 76 -2.04 14.16 39.01
N ILE A 77 -3.13 13.65 39.56
CA ILE A 77 -3.97 14.32 40.54
C ILE A 77 -3.96 13.55 41.86
N ILE A 78 -4.33 14.23 42.93
CA ILE A 78 -4.60 13.64 44.25
C ILE A 78 -5.98 14.09 44.73
N ILE A 79 -6.62 13.27 45.56
CA ILE A 79 -7.85 13.63 46.26
C ILE A 79 -7.46 14.19 47.62
N ASN A 80 -7.78 15.45 47.85
CA ASN A 80 -7.58 16.13 49.12
C ASN A 80 -8.83 16.01 49.98
N GLU A 81 -8.66 15.91 51.30
CA GLU A 81 -9.75 15.93 52.28
C GLU A 81 -9.43 16.96 53.37
N GLN A 82 -10.35 17.87 53.62
CA GLN A 82 -10.28 18.85 54.70
C GLN A 82 -11.42 18.62 55.69
N ASN A 83 -11.06 18.40 56.95
CA ASN A 83 -12.01 18.30 58.06
C ASN A 83 -12.30 19.69 58.63
N VAL A 84 -13.58 20.05 58.68
CA VAL A 84 -14.07 21.23 59.41
C VAL A 84 -14.48 20.77 60.80
N ASN A 85 -13.75 21.24 61.81
CA ASN A 85 -13.95 20.83 63.20
C ASN A 85 -14.65 21.94 64.01
N ARG A 86 -15.63 21.55 64.83
CA ARG A 86 -16.38 22.46 65.71
C ARG A 86 -16.58 21.84 67.10
N PRO A 87 -16.62 22.65 68.17
CA PRO A 87 -16.98 22.16 69.49
C PRO A 87 -18.46 21.78 69.55
N TYR A 88 -18.76 20.62 70.14
CA TYR A 88 -20.12 20.21 70.47
C TYR A 88 -20.55 20.85 71.80
N LYS A 89 -21.84 20.72 72.16
CA LYS A 89 -22.38 21.31 73.40
C LYS A 89 -21.66 20.87 74.69
N ASN A 90 -20.97 19.73 74.66
CA ASN A 90 -20.14 19.22 75.75
C ASN A 90 -18.68 19.72 75.73
N GLY A 91 -18.35 20.67 74.85
CA GLY A 91 -17.00 21.22 74.69
C GLY A 91 -16.03 20.35 73.87
N THR A 92 -16.42 19.13 73.48
CA THR A 92 -15.55 18.25 72.66
C THR A 92 -15.53 18.72 71.22
N ILE A 93 -14.33 18.85 70.64
CA ILE A 93 -14.16 19.18 69.22
C ILE A 93 -14.42 17.92 68.39
N GLN A 94 -15.33 18.03 67.42
CA GLN A 94 -15.69 16.96 66.50
C GLN A 94 -15.63 17.47 65.06
N THR A 95 -15.40 16.58 64.09
CA THR A 95 -15.53 16.91 62.66
C THR A 95 -17.00 17.00 62.29
N VAL A 96 -17.43 18.18 61.84
CA VAL A 96 -18.83 18.44 61.45
C VAL A 96 -19.04 18.42 59.94
N HIS A 97 -17.99 18.60 59.15
CA HIS A 97 -18.07 18.60 57.71
C HIS A 97 -16.73 18.17 57.10
N LYS A 98 -16.80 17.38 56.04
CA LYS A 98 -15.64 16.95 55.26
C LYS A 98 -15.75 17.53 53.87
N ILE A 99 -14.73 18.27 53.45
CA ILE A 99 -14.64 18.84 52.10
C ILE A 99 -13.62 18.01 51.34
N ARG A 100 -14.02 17.42 50.22
CA ARG A 100 -13.14 16.63 49.35
C ARG A 100 -13.09 17.25 47.97
N TRP A 101 -11.90 17.33 47.38
CA TRP A 101 -11.70 17.83 46.02
C TRP A 101 -10.46 17.18 45.40
N ALA A 102 -10.46 17.07 44.09
CA ALA A 102 -9.30 16.69 43.31
C ALA A 102 -8.47 17.94 42.96
N SER A 103 -7.15 17.82 42.97
CA SER A 103 -6.25 18.83 42.39
C SER A 103 -5.02 18.15 41.82
N PHE A 104 -4.26 18.85 40.99
CA PHE A 104 -2.94 18.36 40.58
C PHE A 104 -2.04 18.14 41.80
N GLY A 105 -1.30 17.04 41.78
CA GLY A 105 -0.40 16.67 42.85
C GLY A 105 0.24 15.31 42.61
N THR A 106 1.28 15.02 43.39
CA THR A 106 2.03 13.76 43.35
C THR A 106 2.07 13.16 44.75
N GLY A 107 2.22 11.83 44.86
CA GLY A 107 2.31 11.14 46.15
C GLY A 107 1.52 9.84 46.19
N THR A 108 1.40 9.26 47.38
CA THR A 108 0.65 8.02 47.60
C THR A 108 -0.83 8.21 47.25
N GLY A 109 -1.37 7.33 46.41
CA GLY A 109 -2.76 7.42 45.93
C GLY A 109 -2.97 8.42 44.80
N SER A 110 -1.89 8.92 44.16
CA SER A 110 -2.02 9.75 42.96
C SER A 110 -2.63 8.97 41.80
N ILE A 111 -3.52 9.64 41.05
CA ILE A 111 -4.22 9.08 39.89
C ILE A 111 -3.65 9.74 38.64
N SER A 112 -3.38 8.95 37.60
CA SER A 112 -2.88 9.46 36.32
C SER A 112 -3.90 10.40 35.67
N TRP A 113 -3.49 11.63 35.36
CA TRP A 113 -4.33 12.60 34.66
C TRP A 113 -4.66 12.16 33.23
N ALA A 114 -3.72 11.45 32.57
CA ALA A 114 -3.92 10.93 31.23
C ALA A 114 -5.00 9.84 31.14
N GLY A 115 -5.40 9.25 32.28
CA GLY A 115 -6.51 8.31 32.35
C GLY A 115 -7.89 8.99 32.27
N PHE A 116 -7.96 10.31 32.45
CA PHE A 116 -9.21 11.03 32.45
C PHE A 116 -9.70 11.30 31.03
N GLN A 117 -10.94 10.90 30.74
CA GLN A 117 -11.58 11.16 29.46
C GLN A 117 -12.72 12.16 29.63
N ARG A 118 -12.88 13.07 28.67
CA ARG A 118 -14.01 14.00 28.67
C ARG A 118 -15.30 13.29 28.27
N CYS A 119 -16.32 13.46 29.09
CA CYS A 119 -17.68 13.06 28.74
C CYS A 119 -18.24 14.00 27.65
N TYR A 120 -18.88 13.42 26.64
CA TYR A 120 -19.53 14.20 25.58
C TYR A 120 -21.01 14.37 25.89
N PRO A 121 -21.60 15.56 25.63
CA PRO A 121 -23.03 15.75 25.72
C PRO A 121 -23.75 14.75 24.81
N THR A 122 -24.76 14.05 25.33
CA THR A 122 -25.53 13.04 24.58
C THR A 122 -26.12 13.61 23.29
N ARG A 123 -26.50 14.91 23.29
CA ARG A 123 -27.02 15.63 22.12
C ARG A 123 -26.01 15.73 20.97
N GLY A 124 -24.71 15.69 21.26
CA GLY A 124 -23.64 15.81 20.26
C GLY A 124 -23.10 14.46 19.75
N LEU A 125 -23.50 13.34 20.36
CA LEU A 125 -22.94 12.02 20.03
C LEU A 125 -23.21 11.62 18.58
N GLU A 126 -24.38 11.91 18.05
CA GLU A 126 -24.72 11.61 16.66
C GLU A 126 -23.82 12.37 15.68
N ALA A 127 -23.60 13.67 15.90
CA ALA A 127 -22.71 14.47 15.06
C ALA A 127 -21.25 13.98 15.14
N ILE A 128 -20.77 13.63 16.33
CA ILE A 128 -19.43 13.08 16.54
C ILE A 128 -19.29 11.71 15.85
N LEU A 129 -20.32 10.87 15.90
CA LEU A 129 -20.32 9.57 15.26
C LEU A 129 -20.35 9.70 13.73
N ASN A 130 -21.16 10.60 13.20
CA ASN A 130 -21.26 10.87 11.76
C ASN A 130 -19.98 11.49 11.18
N ALA A 131 -19.18 12.18 12.00
CA ALA A 131 -17.87 12.68 11.61
C ALA A 131 -16.79 11.58 11.54
N LYS A 132 -17.03 10.40 12.15
CA LYS A 132 -16.12 9.26 12.07
C LYS A 132 -16.48 8.38 10.89
N ALA A 133 -15.46 7.86 10.20
CA ALA A 133 -15.68 6.83 9.19
C ALA A 133 -16.25 5.56 9.85
N SER A 134 -17.27 4.96 9.24
CA SER A 134 -17.80 3.69 9.72
C SER A 134 -16.78 2.58 9.49
N LEU A 135 -16.73 1.61 10.42
CA LEU A 135 -15.88 0.43 10.28
C LEU A 135 -16.12 -0.29 8.94
N THR A 136 -17.37 -0.33 8.49
CA THR A 136 -17.77 -0.88 7.20
C THR A 136 -17.10 -0.15 6.03
N ALA A 137 -17.12 1.19 6.01
CA ALA A 137 -16.50 1.97 4.96
C ALA A 137 -14.98 1.77 4.93
N VAL A 138 -14.34 1.72 6.12
CA VAL A 138 -12.90 1.46 6.23
C VAL A 138 -12.56 0.08 5.68
N ASN A 139 -13.30 -0.96 6.06
CA ASN A 139 -13.07 -2.33 5.58
C ASN A 139 -13.27 -2.46 4.05
N GLN A 140 -14.27 -1.77 3.49
CA GLN A 140 -14.50 -1.74 2.04
C GLN A 140 -13.34 -1.07 1.30
N LEU A 141 -12.83 0.05 1.81
CA LEU A 141 -11.67 0.72 1.23
C LEU A 141 -10.42 -0.17 1.33
N THR A 142 -10.18 -0.82 2.47
CA THR A 142 -9.07 -1.77 2.64
C THR A 142 -9.15 -2.91 1.63
N ALA A 143 -10.32 -3.53 1.44
CA ALA A 143 -10.50 -4.61 0.47
C ALA A 143 -10.25 -4.15 -0.98
N ARG A 144 -10.70 -2.94 -1.32
CA ARG A 144 -10.43 -2.35 -2.65
C ARG A 144 -8.95 -2.10 -2.87
N VAL A 145 -8.25 -1.56 -1.86
CA VAL A 145 -6.79 -1.33 -1.93
C VAL A 145 -6.06 -2.65 -2.14
N GLN A 146 -6.37 -3.69 -1.36
CA GLN A 146 -5.78 -5.02 -1.52
C GLN A 146 -5.99 -5.60 -2.94
N THR A 147 -7.17 -5.37 -3.51
CA THR A 147 -7.47 -5.79 -4.90
C THR A 147 -6.63 -5.03 -5.92
N LEU A 148 -6.46 -3.71 -5.73
CA LEU A 148 -5.63 -2.90 -6.62
C LEU A 148 -4.14 -3.25 -6.49
N GLU A 149 -3.68 -3.54 -5.27
CA GLU A 149 -2.32 -3.98 -4.99
C GLU A 149 -2.03 -5.34 -5.64
N SER A 150 -2.96 -6.29 -5.58
CA SER A 150 -2.79 -7.61 -6.21
C SER A 150 -2.75 -7.52 -7.74
N ILE A 151 -3.60 -6.68 -8.35
CA ILE A 151 -3.56 -6.42 -9.79
C ILE A 151 -2.24 -5.75 -10.19
N ASN A 152 -1.76 -4.80 -9.39
CA ASN A 152 -0.52 -4.08 -9.67
C ASN A 152 0.76 -4.85 -9.29
N ALA A 153 0.65 -5.98 -8.60
CA ALA A 153 1.80 -6.72 -8.06
C ALA A 153 2.84 -7.08 -9.12
N VAL A 154 2.38 -7.41 -10.34
CA VAL A 154 3.24 -7.71 -11.49
C VAL A 154 4.17 -6.54 -11.88
N PHE A 155 3.76 -5.30 -11.60
CA PHE A 155 4.55 -4.11 -11.87
C PHE A 155 5.36 -3.65 -10.65
N GLN A 156 4.95 -4.03 -9.44
CA GLN A 156 5.68 -3.69 -8.20
C GLN A 156 6.97 -4.48 -8.03
N ALA A 157 6.99 -5.75 -8.47
CA ALA A 157 8.16 -6.62 -8.36
C ALA A 157 9.21 -6.41 -9.48
N ALA A 158 9.16 -5.30 -10.22
CA ALA A 158 10.06 -4.96 -11.34
C ALA A 158 10.13 -6.00 -12.50
N GLY A 159 9.17 -6.93 -12.58
CA GLY A 159 9.13 -7.98 -13.63
C GLY A 159 8.18 -7.68 -14.80
N GLY A 160 7.19 -6.80 -14.60
CA GLY A 160 6.20 -6.47 -15.62
C GLY A 160 6.72 -5.47 -16.65
N VAL A 161 6.72 -5.90 -17.93
CA VAL A 161 7.04 -5.06 -19.09
C VAL A 161 5.83 -5.00 -20.01
N ILE A 162 5.46 -3.81 -20.47
CA ILE A 162 4.31 -3.58 -21.36
C ILE A 162 4.70 -2.82 -22.63
N LEU A 163 3.85 -2.92 -23.65
CA LEU A 163 3.97 -2.15 -24.89
C LEU A 163 3.50 -0.71 -24.67
N TRP A 164 4.26 0.24 -25.19
CA TRP A 164 3.97 1.67 -25.17
C TRP A 164 4.00 2.23 -26.60
N MET A 165 2.86 2.71 -27.06
CA MET A 165 2.63 3.12 -28.46
C MET A 165 2.74 4.63 -28.69
N LYS A 166 3.26 5.37 -27.71
CA LYS A 166 3.45 6.82 -27.76
C LYS A 166 4.95 7.16 -27.68
N PRO A 167 5.35 8.42 -27.96
CA PRO A 167 6.73 8.85 -27.82
C PRO A 167 7.30 8.63 -26.40
N ALA A 168 8.62 8.51 -26.30
CA ALA A 168 9.32 8.37 -25.02
C ALA A 168 9.09 9.55 -24.06
N SER A 169 8.88 10.75 -24.61
CA SER A 169 8.59 11.97 -23.83
C SER A 169 7.22 11.94 -23.12
N GLU A 170 6.33 11.04 -23.52
CA GLU A 170 5.01 10.87 -22.90
C GLU A 170 4.95 9.68 -21.93
N ILE A 171 6.07 9.00 -21.65
CA ILE A 171 6.09 7.90 -20.68
C ILE A 171 5.63 8.44 -19.32
N PRO A 172 4.60 7.83 -18.69
CA PRO A 172 4.07 8.31 -17.43
C PRO A 172 5.12 8.33 -16.31
N ALA A 173 4.95 9.25 -15.36
CA ALA A 173 5.77 9.26 -14.15
C ALA A 173 5.71 7.90 -13.43
N GLY A 174 6.85 7.44 -12.91
CA GLY A 174 7.00 6.11 -12.30
C GLY A 174 7.26 4.98 -13.30
N TRP A 175 7.32 5.28 -14.61
CA TRP A 175 7.70 4.32 -15.65
C TRP A 175 8.96 4.76 -16.39
N ALA A 176 9.69 3.79 -16.93
CA ALA A 176 10.84 4.01 -17.79
C ALA A 176 10.87 3.01 -18.93
N GLU A 177 11.60 3.34 -20.00
CA GLU A 177 11.84 2.41 -21.09
C GLU A 177 12.65 1.19 -20.63
N TYR A 178 12.15 0.00 -20.96
CA TYR A 178 12.87 -1.25 -20.80
C TYR A 178 13.82 -1.49 -21.98
N THR A 179 15.00 -0.86 -21.88
CA THR A 179 16.03 -0.90 -22.92
C THR A 179 16.51 -2.29 -23.36
N PRO A 180 16.50 -3.36 -22.53
CA PRO A 180 16.96 -4.69 -22.96
C PRO A 180 16.18 -5.31 -24.13
N LEU A 181 14.93 -4.87 -24.37
CA LEU A 181 14.09 -5.33 -25.49
C LEU A 181 14.20 -4.47 -26.76
N ARG A 182 15.05 -3.44 -26.79
CA ARG A 182 15.26 -2.63 -28.00
C ARG A 182 15.68 -3.51 -29.19
N GLY A 183 14.89 -3.47 -30.26
CA GLY A 183 15.16 -4.23 -31.48
C GLY A 183 15.04 -5.75 -31.34
N LYS A 184 14.46 -6.25 -30.24
CA LYS A 184 14.24 -7.68 -29.98
C LYS A 184 12.75 -7.98 -30.00
N PHE A 185 12.41 -9.19 -30.42
CA PHE A 185 11.07 -9.72 -30.32
C PHE A 185 11.00 -10.64 -29.09
N PRO A 186 10.11 -10.38 -28.11
CA PRO A 186 10.00 -11.25 -26.94
C PRO A 186 9.36 -12.58 -27.33
N VAL A 187 9.97 -13.67 -26.87
CA VAL A 187 9.46 -15.04 -27.02
C VAL A 187 9.24 -15.60 -25.62
N GLY A 188 8.17 -16.39 -25.44
CA GLY A 188 7.87 -17.03 -24.16
C GLY A 188 8.97 -18.02 -23.78
N LEU A 189 9.30 -18.07 -22.49
CA LEU A 189 10.16 -19.13 -21.95
C LEU A 189 9.44 -20.47 -22.13
N ASP A 190 10.10 -21.43 -22.78
CA ASP A 190 9.63 -22.81 -22.91
C ASP A 190 10.69 -23.74 -22.32
N PRO A 191 10.46 -24.29 -21.10
CA PRO A 191 11.43 -25.18 -20.45
C PRO A 191 11.76 -26.44 -21.26
N ASP A 192 10.88 -26.88 -22.15
CA ASP A 192 11.02 -28.10 -22.91
C ASP A 192 11.71 -27.88 -24.28
N ASP A 193 11.93 -26.62 -24.69
CA ASP A 193 12.65 -26.25 -25.91
C ASP A 193 14.06 -25.73 -25.59
N SER A 194 15.09 -26.45 -26.06
CA SER A 194 16.50 -26.05 -25.87
C SER A 194 16.87 -24.64 -26.38
N THR A 195 16.08 -24.10 -27.30
CA THR A 195 16.24 -22.74 -27.86
C THR A 195 15.64 -21.68 -26.95
N PHE A 196 14.58 -22.01 -26.21
CA PHE A 196 13.76 -21.06 -25.45
C PHE A 196 13.68 -21.38 -23.95
N ASN A 197 14.49 -22.31 -23.43
CA ASN A 197 14.48 -22.74 -22.03
C ASN A 197 15.29 -21.85 -21.07
N THR A 198 15.95 -20.80 -21.57
CA THR A 198 16.77 -19.89 -20.76
C THR A 198 16.10 -18.53 -20.67
N LEU A 199 15.74 -18.11 -19.45
CA LEU A 199 15.13 -16.81 -19.20
C LEU A 199 16.09 -15.69 -19.63
N LEU A 200 15.56 -14.71 -20.37
CA LEU A 200 16.33 -13.62 -21.01
C LEU A 200 17.40 -14.10 -22.01
N GLY A 201 17.31 -15.35 -22.47
CA GLY A 201 18.08 -15.87 -23.59
C GLY A 201 17.92 -14.99 -24.84
N GLN A 202 18.97 -14.92 -25.65
CA GLN A 202 19.00 -14.08 -26.85
C GLN A 202 19.28 -14.94 -28.07
N GLY A 203 18.68 -14.58 -29.20
CA GLY A 203 18.85 -15.28 -30.47
C GLY A 203 18.21 -14.53 -31.62
N GLY A 204 18.23 -15.17 -32.79
CA GLY A 204 17.66 -14.65 -34.03
C GLY A 204 18.62 -13.75 -34.83
N SER A 205 18.25 -13.50 -36.08
CA SER A 205 19.00 -12.68 -37.04
C SER A 205 18.03 -11.82 -37.85
N LYS A 206 18.48 -10.66 -38.34
CA LYS A 206 17.68 -9.82 -39.26
C LYS A 206 17.74 -10.30 -40.71
N GLN A 207 18.83 -10.98 -41.05
CA GLN A 207 19.11 -11.46 -42.39
C GLN A 207 19.75 -12.84 -42.34
N VAL A 208 19.62 -13.59 -43.43
CA VAL A 208 20.30 -14.87 -43.64
C VAL A 208 21.05 -14.83 -44.97
N THR A 209 22.27 -15.36 -45.00
CA THR A 209 23.02 -15.58 -46.25
C THR A 209 23.01 -17.06 -46.57
N LEU A 210 22.58 -17.42 -47.78
CA LEU A 210 22.54 -18.81 -48.21
C LEU A 210 23.95 -19.31 -48.49
N SER A 211 24.28 -20.48 -47.95
CA SER A 211 25.49 -21.23 -48.29
C SER A 211 25.16 -22.34 -49.29
N ALA A 212 26.19 -22.94 -49.90
CA ALA A 212 26.02 -24.10 -50.79
C ALA A 212 25.22 -25.25 -50.12
N ASN A 213 25.39 -25.45 -48.81
CA ASN A 213 24.66 -26.47 -48.04
C ASN A 213 23.16 -26.18 -47.87
N ASN A 214 22.73 -24.94 -48.14
CA ASN A 214 21.32 -24.56 -48.06
C ASN A 214 20.58 -24.71 -49.40
N LEU A 215 21.30 -25.04 -50.47
CA LEU A 215 20.70 -25.21 -51.80
C LEU A 215 20.20 -26.66 -51.97
N PRO A 216 18.98 -26.85 -52.51
CA PRO A 216 18.54 -28.17 -52.91
C PRO A 216 19.49 -28.78 -53.96
N PRO A 217 19.62 -30.12 -54.02
CA PRO A 217 20.28 -30.79 -55.13
C PRO A 217 19.66 -30.33 -56.45
N HIS A 218 20.51 -29.90 -57.39
CA HIS A 218 20.09 -29.43 -58.70
C HIS A 218 21.14 -29.79 -59.75
N SER A 219 20.74 -29.76 -61.02
CA SER A 219 21.62 -29.98 -62.18
C SER A 219 21.32 -28.97 -63.26
N HIS A 220 22.32 -28.60 -64.05
CA HIS A 220 22.14 -27.77 -65.23
C HIS A 220 22.38 -28.58 -66.50
N PRO A 221 21.56 -28.41 -67.54
CA PRO A 221 21.91 -28.90 -68.87
C PRO A 221 23.14 -28.12 -69.35
N ILE A 222 24.22 -28.84 -69.66
CA ILE A 222 25.37 -28.26 -70.35
C ILE A 222 25.13 -28.48 -71.83
N ASP A 223 25.02 -27.40 -72.59
CA ASP A 223 24.88 -27.47 -74.04
C ASP A 223 26.29 -27.58 -74.66
N SER A 224 26.80 -28.81 -74.75
CA SER A 224 28.08 -29.08 -75.41
C SER A 224 27.84 -29.29 -76.90
N SER A 225 28.34 -28.40 -77.76
CA SER A 225 28.34 -28.66 -79.20
C SER A 225 29.41 -29.69 -79.55
N ILE A 226 28.98 -30.93 -79.82
CA ILE A 226 29.86 -31.97 -80.37
C ILE A 226 29.83 -31.79 -81.90
N LEU A 227 30.91 -31.28 -82.50
CA LEU A 227 31.05 -31.34 -83.94
C LEU A 227 31.46 -32.76 -84.32
N LYS A 228 30.56 -33.48 -85.01
CA LYS A 228 30.92 -34.77 -85.62
C LYS A 228 31.77 -34.51 -86.85
N ARG A 229 32.99 -35.01 -86.86
CA ARG A 229 33.82 -35.03 -88.08
C ARG A 229 33.18 -36.00 -89.10
N LYS A 230 33.36 -35.73 -90.39
CA LYS A 230 32.85 -36.59 -91.49
C LYS A 230 33.39 -38.04 -91.45
N ASP A 231 34.46 -38.29 -90.68
CA ASP A 231 35.09 -39.60 -90.46
C ASP A 231 34.50 -40.38 -89.27
N GLY A 232 33.51 -39.83 -88.56
CA GLY A 232 32.83 -40.48 -87.45
C GLY A 232 33.46 -40.27 -86.06
N ALA A 233 34.60 -39.56 -85.96
CA ALA A 233 35.17 -39.19 -84.66
C ALA A 233 34.43 -37.98 -84.05
N ALA A 234 34.14 -38.05 -82.75
CA ALA A 234 33.51 -36.96 -81.99
C ALA A 234 34.58 -35.95 -81.54
N GLU A 235 34.44 -34.68 -81.93
CA GLU A 235 35.30 -33.58 -81.47
C GLU A 235 34.45 -32.66 -80.58
N VAL A 236 34.79 -32.57 -79.29
CA VAL A 236 34.15 -31.66 -78.34
C VAL A 236 34.82 -30.31 -78.46
N ILE A 237 34.08 -29.27 -78.84
CA ILE A 237 34.58 -27.89 -78.85
C ILE A 237 33.95 -27.17 -77.65
N ASP A 238 34.81 -26.77 -76.72
CA ASP A 238 34.43 -25.98 -75.56
C ASP A 238 34.48 -24.48 -75.92
N TYR A 239 33.36 -23.77 -75.80
CA TYR A 239 33.29 -22.34 -76.09
C TYR A 239 33.58 -21.55 -74.80
N GLY A 240 34.86 -21.41 -74.48
CA GLY A 240 35.35 -20.44 -73.49
C GLY A 240 35.50 -19.04 -74.11
N ASN A 241 34.98 -18.04 -73.41
CA ASN A 241 34.70 -16.67 -73.89
C ASN A 241 35.86 -15.79 -74.39
N ASP A 242 37.08 -16.26 -74.72
CA ASP A 242 38.08 -15.33 -75.29
C ASP A 242 39.16 -15.88 -76.24
N VAL A 243 39.29 -17.19 -76.50
CA VAL A 243 40.16 -17.71 -77.58
C VAL A 243 39.63 -19.09 -77.98
N PRO A 244 39.50 -19.45 -79.28
CA PRO A 244 39.18 -20.81 -79.67
C PRO A 244 40.40 -21.71 -79.39
N VAL A 245 40.56 -22.13 -78.13
CA VAL A 245 41.56 -23.14 -77.77
C VAL A 245 40.96 -24.50 -78.10
N LYS A 246 41.42 -25.07 -79.21
CA LYS A 246 41.13 -26.43 -79.65
C LYS A 246 41.74 -27.43 -78.65
N THR A 247 41.08 -27.68 -77.53
CA THR A 247 41.53 -28.66 -76.53
C THR A 247 40.67 -29.90 -76.62
N ILE A 248 41.29 -31.02 -77.00
CA ILE A 248 40.66 -32.34 -76.95
C ILE A 248 40.43 -32.68 -75.47
N ALA A 249 39.19 -32.62 -75.00
CA ALA A 249 38.87 -33.10 -73.65
C ALA A 249 39.04 -34.63 -73.61
N ALA A 250 39.86 -35.13 -72.69
CA ALA A 250 39.98 -36.56 -72.41
C ALA A 250 38.68 -37.11 -71.80
N ASP A 251 38.42 -38.40 -72.00
CA ASP A 251 37.28 -39.11 -71.40
C ASP A 251 37.32 -38.97 -69.86
N GLY A 252 36.26 -38.41 -69.26
CA GLY A 252 36.16 -38.15 -67.82
C GLY A 252 36.34 -36.70 -67.33
N VAL A 253 36.44 -35.69 -68.21
CA VAL A 253 36.51 -34.28 -67.79
C VAL A 253 35.14 -33.75 -67.36
N THR A 254 35.00 -33.39 -66.08
CA THR A 254 33.84 -32.66 -65.55
C THR A 254 34.02 -31.16 -65.75
N SER A 255 33.19 -30.53 -66.59
CA SER A 255 33.11 -29.06 -66.70
C SER A 255 32.12 -28.52 -65.66
N THR A 256 32.58 -27.66 -64.75
CA THR A 256 31.72 -26.93 -63.82
C THR A 256 31.52 -25.50 -64.34
N GLY A 257 30.26 -25.07 -64.48
CA GLY A 257 29.95 -23.69 -64.83
C GLY A 257 30.49 -22.69 -63.79
N ASN A 258 30.64 -21.43 -64.19
CA ASN A 258 31.05 -20.35 -63.30
C ASN A 258 30.11 -20.23 -62.09
N ASN A 259 30.64 -19.77 -60.95
CA ASN A 259 29.83 -19.49 -59.76
C ASN A 259 28.68 -18.54 -60.12
N THR A 260 27.45 -18.98 -59.87
CA THR A 260 26.24 -18.16 -60.05
C THR A 260 25.68 -17.73 -58.69
N GLY A 261 25.04 -16.56 -58.65
CA GLY A 261 24.45 -15.98 -57.43
C GLY A 261 25.27 -14.83 -56.83
N GLY A 262 24.57 -13.82 -56.32
CA GLY A 262 25.19 -12.61 -55.75
C GLY A 262 25.60 -12.70 -54.28
N SER A 263 25.31 -13.84 -53.62
CA SER A 263 25.53 -14.07 -52.18
C SER A 263 25.02 -12.93 -51.27
N GLN A 264 23.98 -12.21 -51.71
CA GLN A 264 23.43 -11.10 -50.95
C GLN A 264 22.56 -11.63 -49.82
N PRO A 265 22.67 -11.07 -48.60
CA PRO A 265 21.81 -11.43 -47.49
C PRO A 265 20.33 -11.19 -47.83
N VAL A 266 19.47 -12.13 -47.42
CA VAL A 266 18.02 -12.02 -47.54
C VAL A 266 17.45 -11.50 -46.22
N ASN A 267 16.59 -10.48 -46.27
CA ASN A 267 15.85 -10.01 -45.11
C ASN A 267 14.84 -11.05 -44.63
N ILE A 268 14.90 -11.43 -43.36
CA ILE A 268 13.98 -12.40 -42.73
C ILE A 268 13.06 -11.78 -41.69
N LEU A 269 13.01 -10.45 -41.62
CA LEU A 269 12.09 -9.75 -40.73
C LEU A 269 10.64 -9.87 -41.22
N ASN A 270 9.79 -10.38 -40.34
CA ASN A 270 8.34 -10.31 -40.52
C ASN A 270 7.85 -8.84 -40.51
N PRO A 271 6.68 -8.54 -41.13
CA PRO A 271 6.02 -7.25 -40.95
C PRO A 271 5.86 -6.92 -39.47
N HIS A 272 6.32 -5.74 -39.03
CA HIS A 272 6.38 -5.35 -37.62
C HIS A 272 6.06 -3.86 -37.41
N ARG A 273 5.73 -3.51 -36.16
CA ARG A 273 5.56 -2.13 -35.71
C ARG A 273 6.58 -1.83 -34.61
N ILE A 274 7.22 -0.67 -34.72
CA ILE A 274 8.17 -0.18 -33.71
C ILE A 274 7.36 0.48 -32.59
N VAL A 275 7.56 -0.01 -31.37
CA VAL A 275 6.95 0.51 -30.14
C VAL A 275 8.00 0.51 -29.04
N TYR A 276 7.76 1.27 -27.98
CA TYR A 276 8.57 1.17 -26.77
C TYR A 276 8.09 0.01 -25.91
N PHE A 277 9.02 -0.62 -25.21
CA PHE A 277 8.72 -1.45 -24.06
C PHE A 277 8.99 -0.61 -22.81
N ILE A 278 8.08 -0.60 -21.85
CA ILE A 278 8.25 0.16 -20.60
C ILE A 278 8.01 -0.72 -19.38
N HIS A 279 8.67 -0.38 -18.27
CA HIS A 279 8.50 -1.02 -16.97
C HIS A 279 8.37 0.02 -15.86
N ARG A 280 7.77 -0.38 -14.74
CA ARG A 280 7.64 0.48 -13.57
C ARG A 280 8.98 0.57 -12.81
N ILE A 281 9.33 1.76 -12.34
CA ILE A 281 10.56 2.06 -11.57
C ILE A 281 10.30 2.58 -10.16
N GLY A 282 9.04 2.92 -9.84
CA GLY A 282 8.56 3.41 -8.54
C GLY A 282 7.16 4.00 -8.68
#